data_AF-A0A7C5T873-F1
#
_entry.id   AF-A0A7C5T873-F1
#
_cell.length_a   1.000
_cell.length_b   1.000
_cell.length_c   1.000
_cell.angle_alpha   90.00
_cell.angle_beta   90.00
_cell.angle_gamma   90.00
#
_symmetry.space_group_name_H-M   'P 1'
#
loop_
_entity.id
_entity.type
_entity.pdbx_description
1 polymer ?
#
loop_
_entity_poly.entity_id
_entity_poly.type
_entity_poly.pdbx_seq_one_letter_code
_entity_poly.pdbx_strand_id
1 'polypeptide(L)'
;MKTYLIRLTSDITYRRRGSRFHFENLVVKNIKSALKKQGKNAKVFHEPARIYVQGDDIEPSLFKRIFGISSFSECKAFEFSDLEDLANKVEEIFKSEVKGKAFAVRCQRSGNHNFTSQDVEIVVGAKLRPYALKVDLKNPDLEINIEIRDSKAYIFSEKIPGPGGLPIGSGELVLSLFSGGFDSPVASYLVAKRGCKVDFLHFALGGLSEVFPVWSVAKYLYQNWFYGYKPRFFVMRFSEIIKEILFKIPNEIRQVALRRFMYLAGEKLALKVGCEALITGESIFQAKSQTIRNIRVAEAGISLPIIRPLVSYDKQEIIFLSQNIGTYDLSLNVEELCGIATGPVTSMADLNEFFSEIQKIDVRILDRLVDETFELDLDENEEKIKEILKEDEYVINYIPTSSVVVSLLPHKFPNSISVNEFDEEKYKDSIVVFVCERGFTSKGLAKYYRKLGFKAYSFSGGFENLKKILNSN
;
A
#
# COMPACT_ATOMS: atom_id res chain seq x y z
N MET A 1 6.63 -18.88 -29.48
CA MET A 1 6.10 -17.62 -28.94
C MET A 1 4.72 -17.81 -28.32
N LYS A 2 4.69 -17.93 -26.99
CA LYS A 2 3.42 -17.91 -26.25
C LYS A 2 2.69 -16.59 -26.43
N THR A 3 1.37 -16.62 -26.46
CA THR A 3 0.51 -15.43 -26.53
C THR A 3 -0.44 -15.43 -25.33
N TYR A 4 -0.57 -14.28 -24.67
CA TYR A 4 -1.53 -14.06 -23.60
C TYR A 4 -2.59 -13.07 -24.04
N LEU A 5 -3.85 -13.48 -23.96
CA LEU A 5 -5.03 -12.64 -24.15
C LEU A 5 -5.39 -11.98 -22.81
N ILE A 6 -5.22 -10.67 -22.74
CA ILE A 6 -5.55 -9.85 -21.58
C ILE A 6 -6.92 -9.21 -21.78
N ARG A 7 -7.82 -9.43 -20.82
CA ARG A 7 -9.17 -8.87 -20.80
C ARG A 7 -9.24 -7.80 -19.73
N LEU A 8 -9.87 -6.69 -20.09
CA LEU A 8 -10.00 -5.52 -19.22
C LEU A 8 -11.28 -5.56 -18.40
N THR A 9 -11.35 -4.76 -17.35
CA THR A 9 -12.54 -4.60 -16.52
C THR A 9 -13.67 -3.89 -17.27
N SER A 10 -14.91 -4.15 -16.84
CA SER A 10 -16.11 -3.46 -17.34
C SER A 10 -16.01 -1.94 -17.19
N ASP A 11 -15.40 -1.48 -16.08
CA ASP A 11 -15.14 -0.06 -15.81
C ASP A 11 -14.29 0.62 -16.90
N ILE A 12 -13.57 -0.15 -17.72
CA ILE A 12 -12.80 0.31 -18.87
C ILE A 12 -13.58 0.09 -20.17
N THR A 13 -14.13 -1.11 -20.39
CA THR A 13 -14.70 -1.48 -21.69
C THR A 13 -15.99 -0.75 -22.04
N TYR A 14 -16.80 -0.34 -21.05
CA TYR A 14 -18.03 0.44 -21.25
C TYR A 14 -17.80 1.94 -21.52
N ARG A 15 -16.55 2.42 -21.44
CA ARG A 15 -16.25 3.84 -21.68
C ARG A 15 -16.37 4.20 -23.17
N ARG A 16 -16.68 5.47 -23.43
CA ARG A 16 -16.64 6.05 -24.80
C ARG A 16 -15.25 5.85 -25.41
N ARG A 17 -15.19 5.66 -26.73
CA ARG A 17 -13.98 5.26 -27.48
C ARG A 17 -12.71 6.00 -27.08
N GLY A 18 -12.74 7.34 -26.99
CA GLY A 18 -11.56 8.14 -26.61
C GLY A 18 -11.05 7.86 -25.19
N SER A 19 -11.96 7.86 -24.21
CA SER A 19 -11.61 7.53 -22.82
C SER A 19 -11.18 6.07 -22.68
N ARG A 20 -11.87 5.14 -23.34
CA ARG A 20 -11.47 3.72 -23.35
C ARG A 20 -10.05 3.53 -23.87
N PHE A 21 -9.72 4.16 -25.00
CA PHE A 21 -8.38 4.07 -25.59
C PHE A 21 -7.28 4.58 -24.66
N HIS A 22 -7.54 5.67 -23.92
CA HIS A 22 -6.61 6.16 -22.91
C HIS A 22 -6.34 5.12 -21.81
N PHE A 23 -7.40 4.49 -21.26
CA PHE A 23 -7.28 3.47 -20.22
C PHE A 23 -6.61 2.19 -20.74
N GLU A 24 -6.93 1.76 -21.96
CA GLU A 24 -6.27 0.63 -22.63
C GLU A 24 -4.75 0.87 -22.74
N ASN A 25 -4.34 2.06 -23.17
CA ASN A 25 -2.93 2.44 -23.25
C ASN A 25 -2.24 2.48 -21.89
N LEU A 26 -2.93 2.90 -20.83
CA LEU A 26 -2.39 2.84 -19.47
C LEU A 26 -2.13 1.38 -19.04
N VAL A 27 -3.06 0.46 -19.30
CA VAL A 27 -2.83 -0.97 -19.01
C VAL A 27 -1.63 -1.49 -19.80
N VAL A 28 -1.51 -1.17 -21.10
CA VAL A 28 -0.34 -1.52 -21.92
C VAL A 28 0.95 -0.97 -21.31
N LYS A 29 0.97 0.31 -20.89
CA LYS A 29 2.11 0.94 -20.24
C LYS A 29 2.48 0.21 -18.94
N ASN A 30 1.50 -0.17 -18.14
CA ASN A 30 1.71 -0.84 -16.85
C ASN A 30 2.23 -2.27 -17.07
N ILE A 31 1.72 -3.01 -18.06
CA ILE A 31 2.27 -4.31 -18.48
C ILE A 31 3.73 -4.17 -18.90
N LYS A 32 4.06 -3.20 -19.76
CA LYS A 32 5.45 -2.95 -20.18
C LYS A 32 6.36 -2.60 -19.00
N SER A 33 5.87 -1.80 -18.05
CA SER A 33 6.58 -1.48 -16.81
C SER A 33 6.86 -2.72 -15.97
N ALA A 34 5.89 -3.63 -15.87
CA ALA A 34 6.00 -4.86 -15.11
C ALA A 34 7.03 -5.83 -15.73
N LEU A 35 6.96 -6.01 -17.05
CA LEU A 35 7.92 -6.79 -17.82
C LEU A 35 9.35 -6.24 -17.67
N LYS A 36 9.52 -4.92 -17.77
CA LYS A 36 10.83 -4.25 -17.60
C LYS A 36 11.42 -4.52 -16.21
N LYS A 37 10.61 -4.46 -15.15
CA LYS A 37 11.07 -4.75 -13.77
C LYS A 37 11.55 -6.19 -13.59
N GLN A 38 10.98 -7.14 -14.34
CA GLN A 38 11.42 -8.53 -14.35
C GLN A 38 12.55 -8.81 -15.37
N GLY A 39 13.04 -7.79 -16.07
CA GLY A 39 14.05 -7.97 -17.12
C GLY A 39 13.55 -8.78 -18.34
N LYS A 40 12.24 -8.85 -18.55
CA LYS A 40 11.63 -9.66 -19.63
C LYS A 40 11.32 -8.80 -20.85
N ASN A 41 11.60 -9.35 -22.03
CA ASN A 41 11.24 -8.75 -23.31
C ASN A 41 10.01 -9.46 -23.89
N ALA A 42 8.92 -8.73 -24.07
CA ALA A 42 7.72 -9.23 -24.72
C ALA A 42 7.07 -8.15 -25.60
N LYS A 43 6.45 -8.59 -26.69
CA LYS A 43 5.69 -7.71 -27.57
C LYS A 43 4.30 -7.52 -26.97
N VAL A 44 3.99 -6.28 -26.59
CA VAL A 44 2.66 -5.89 -26.12
C VAL A 44 1.96 -5.06 -27.19
N PHE A 45 0.84 -5.55 -27.70
CA PHE A 45 0.02 -4.84 -28.68
C PHE A 45 -1.45 -4.87 -28.28
N HIS A 46 -2.20 -3.93 -28.85
CA HIS A 46 -3.57 -3.66 -28.48
C HIS A 46 -4.45 -3.72 -29.73
N GLU A 47 -5.61 -4.35 -29.57
CA GLU A 47 -6.73 -4.30 -30.50
C GLU A 47 -7.96 -3.79 -29.71
N PRO A 48 -9.01 -3.25 -30.35
CA PRO A 48 -10.14 -2.66 -29.61
C PRO A 48 -10.68 -3.58 -28.50
N ALA A 49 -10.65 -3.14 -27.23
CA ALA A 49 -11.05 -3.88 -26.04
C ALA A 49 -10.24 -5.15 -25.66
N ARG A 50 -9.10 -5.43 -26.31
CA ARG A 50 -8.20 -6.55 -25.98
C ARG A 50 -6.73 -6.16 -26.04
N ILE A 51 -5.95 -6.69 -25.12
CA ILE A 51 -4.49 -6.53 -25.13
C ILE A 51 -3.86 -7.92 -25.28
N TYR A 52 -2.81 -7.99 -26.08
CA TYR A 52 -2.05 -9.20 -26.31
C TYR A 52 -0.62 -9.01 -25.85
N VAL A 53 -0.08 -10.04 -25.19
CA VAL A 53 1.32 -10.09 -24.77
C VAL A 53 1.95 -11.34 -25.36
N GLN A 54 3.02 -11.17 -26.13
CA GLN A 54 3.72 -12.26 -26.81
C GLN A 54 5.18 -12.35 -26.37
N GLY A 55 5.57 -13.53 -25.89
CA GLY A 55 6.93 -13.82 -25.43
C GLY A 55 7.02 -15.20 -24.79
N ASP A 56 8.18 -15.86 -24.89
CA ASP A 56 8.34 -17.25 -24.45
C ASP A 56 8.69 -17.40 -22.95
N ASP A 57 9.21 -16.35 -22.33
CA ASP A 57 9.68 -16.32 -20.93
C ASP A 57 8.84 -15.36 -20.06
N ILE A 58 7.52 -15.44 -20.19
CA ILE A 58 6.57 -14.64 -19.41
C ILE A 58 5.95 -15.52 -18.33
N GLU A 59 6.11 -15.12 -17.07
CA GLU A 59 5.36 -15.72 -15.97
C GLU A 59 3.94 -15.15 -15.91
N PRO A 60 2.88 -15.97 -16.06
CA PRO A 60 1.50 -15.48 -16.08
C PRO A 60 1.07 -14.84 -14.74
N SER A 61 1.76 -15.16 -13.64
CA SER A 61 1.55 -14.57 -12.31
C SER A 61 1.69 -13.04 -12.31
N LEU A 62 2.49 -12.47 -13.22
CA LEU A 62 2.66 -11.04 -13.42
C LEU A 62 1.33 -10.32 -13.62
N PHE A 63 0.44 -10.89 -14.44
CA PHE A 63 -0.84 -10.28 -14.78
C PHE A 63 -1.81 -10.24 -13.59
N LYS A 64 -1.61 -11.08 -12.57
CA LYS A 64 -2.40 -11.05 -11.33
C LYS A 64 -2.16 -9.78 -10.50
N ARG A 65 -1.11 -9.01 -10.81
CA ARG A 65 -0.74 -7.81 -10.06
C ARG A 65 -0.86 -6.50 -10.83
N ILE A 66 -1.47 -6.51 -12.01
CA ILE A 66 -1.65 -5.30 -12.83
C ILE A 66 -3.12 -4.88 -12.82
N PHE A 67 -3.41 -3.75 -12.19
CA PHE A 67 -4.77 -3.20 -12.12
C PHE A 67 -5.32 -2.83 -13.50
N GLY A 68 -6.63 -2.99 -13.65
CA GLY A 68 -7.35 -2.87 -14.92
C GLY A 68 -7.52 -4.19 -15.66
N ILE A 69 -6.80 -5.25 -15.29
CA ILE A 69 -6.96 -6.59 -15.84
C ILE A 69 -8.07 -7.33 -15.08
N SER A 70 -9.14 -7.73 -15.79
CA SER A 70 -10.21 -8.56 -15.23
C SER A 70 -9.84 -10.03 -15.25
N SER A 71 -9.28 -10.50 -16.35
CA SER A 71 -8.78 -11.86 -16.50
C SER A 71 -7.76 -11.94 -17.63
N PHE A 72 -7.00 -13.02 -17.64
CA PHE A 72 -6.05 -13.31 -18.72
C PHE A 72 -6.03 -14.81 -19.02
N SER A 73 -5.56 -15.15 -20.22
CA SER A 73 -5.48 -16.52 -20.70
C SER A 73 -4.27 -16.69 -21.58
N GLU A 74 -3.52 -17.77 -21.42
CA GLU A 74 -2.64 -18.23 -22.51
C GLU A 74 -3.53 -18.67 -23.67
N CYS A 75 -3.25 -18.18 -24.88
CA CYS A 75 -4.06 -18.48 -26.05
C CYS A 75 -3.22 -18.82 -27.27
N LYS A 76 -3.81 -19.63 -28.15
CA LYS A 76 -3.35 -19.84 -29.52
C LYS A 76 -4.14 -18.90 -30.43
N ALA A 77 -3.44 -18.18 -31.30
CA ALA A 77 -4.03 -17.22 -32.22
C ALA A 77 -3.69 -17.61 -33.66
N PHE A 78 -4.69 -17.66 -34.53
CA PHE A 78 -4.50 -17.94 -35.95
C PHE A 78 -5.61 -17.31 -36.80
N GLU A 79 -5.32 -17.15 -38.08
CA GLU A 79 -6.31 -16.72 -39.08
C GLU A 79 -7.06 -17.93 -39.64
N PHE A 80 -8.31 -17.72 -40.03
CA PHE A 80 -9.17 -18.74 -40.64
C PHE A 80 -9.93 -18.16 -41.84
N SER A 81 -10.21 -19.01 -42.85
CA SER A 81 -10.96 -18.61 -44.05
C SER A 81 -12.48 -18.71 -43.87
N ASP A 82 -12.92 -19.76 -43.18
CA ASP A 82 -14.32 -20.11 -42.96
C ASP A 82 -14.49 -20.97 -41.71
N LEU A 83 -15.73 -21.33 -41.40
CA LEU A 83 -16.08 -22.11 -40.22
C LEU A 83 -15.46 -23.51 -40.20
N GLU A 84 -15.30 -24.14 -41.37
CA GLU A 84 -14.74 -25.50 -41.46
C GLU A 84 -13.23 -25.47 -41.23
N ASP A 85 -12.52 -24.51 -41.83
CA ASP A 85 -11.10 -24.26 -41.58
C ASP A 85 -10.82 -23.96 -40.09
N LEU A 86 -11.66 -23.11 -39.47
CA LEU A 86 -11.60 -22.86 -38.02
C LEU A 86 -11.71 -24.16 -37.24
N ALA A 87 -12.72 -24.98 -37.55
CA ALA A 87 -12.99 -26.22 -36.83
C ALA A 87 -11.87 -27.26 -36.97
N ASN A 88 -11.31 -27.41 -38.17
CA ASN A 88 -10.17 -28.30 -38.42
C ASN A 88 -8.93 -27.85 -37.61
N LYS A 89 -8.63 -26.55 -37.58
CA LYS A 89 -7.52 -26.01 -36.78
C LYS A 89 -7.75 -26.22 -35.28
N VAL A 90 -8.98 -26.04 -34.78
CA VAL A 90 -9.29 -26.30 -33.37
C VAL A 90 -9.13 -27.79 -33.05
N GLU A 91 -9.60 -28.67 -33.93
CA GLU A 91 -9.46 -30.12 -33.79
C GLU A 91 -8.01 -30.54 -33.66
N GLU A 92 -7.13 -30.07 -34.57
CA GLU A 92 -5.70 -30.37 -34.52
C GLU A 92 -5.06 -29.99 -33.17
N ILE A 93 -5.50 -28.86 -32.62
CA ILE A 93 -4.99 -28.33 -31.36
C ILE A 93 -5.47 -29.15 -30.15
N PHE A 94 -6.77 -29.51 -30.10
CA PHE A 94 -7.41 -30.02 -28.88
C PHE A 94 -7.76 -31.52 -28.92
N LYS A 95 -7.66 -32.23 -30.06
CA LYS A 95 -8.02 -33.65 -30.16
C LYS A 95 -7.33 -34.56 -29.14
N SER A 96 -6.10 -34.23 -28.73
CA SER A 96 -5.38 -34.97 -27.70
C SER A 96 -5.81 -34.57 -26.28
N GLU A 97 -6.12 -33.29 -26.05
CA GLU A 97 -6.45 -32.74 -24.73
C GLU A 97 -7.86 -33.12 -24.25
N VAL A 98 -8.79 -33.36 -25.18
CA VAL A 98 -10.18 -33.78 -24.89
C VAL A 98 -10.30 -35.28 -24.56
N LYS A 99 -9.26 -36.09 -24.81
CA LYS A 99 -9.33 -37.55 -24.60
C LYS A 99 -9.67 -37.90 -23.16
N GLY A 100 -10.69 -38.73 -22.98
CA GLY A 100 -11.16 -39.19 -21.67
C GLY A 100 -11.86 -38.13 -20.82
N LYS A 101 -12.12 -36.92 -21.36
CA LYS A 101 -12.73 -35.80 -20.63
C LYS A 101 -14.14 -35.48 -21.11
N ALA A 102 -14.98 -34.98 -20.21
CA ALA A 102 -16.15 -34.21 -20.56
C ALA A 102 -15.72 -32.80 -21.00
N PHE A 103 -16.25 -32.29 -22.11
CA PHE A 103 -15.84 -30.98 -22.62
C PHE A 103 -17.02 -30.11 -23.04
N ALA A 104 -16.77 -28.80 -23.13
CA ALA A 104 -17.67 -27.83 -23.73
C ALA A 104 -16.89 -26.88 -24.64
N VAL A 105 -17.53 -26.40 -25.70
CA VAL A 105 -17.02 -25.32 -26.54
C VAL A 105 -17.84 -24.08 -26.26
N ARG A 106 -17.18 -22.94 -26.10
CA ARG A 106 -17.80 -21.63 -25.91
C ARG A 106 -17.26 -20.66 -26.95
N CYS A 107 -18.13 -19.95 -27.65
CA CYS A 107 -17.71 -18.98 -28.65
C CYS A 107 -18.24 -17.56 -28.37
N GLN A 108 -17.34 -16.58 -28.49
CA GLN A 108 -17.71 -15.17 -28.57
C GLN A 108 -17.20 -14.61 -29.90
N ARG A 109 -18.04 -13.83 -30.60
CA ARG A 109 -17.73 -13.32 -31.93
C ARG A 109 -17.92 -11.81 -32.01
N SER A 110 -17.01 -11.14 -32.69
CA SER A 110 -17.09 -9.73 -33.10
C SER A 110 -16.70 -9.60 -34.56
N GLY A 111 -17.42 -8.76 -35.33
CA GLY A 111 -17.23 -8.59 -36.77
C GLY A 111 -18.36 -9.19 -37.61
N ASN A 112 -18.26 -9.12 -38.94
CA ASN A 112 -19.29 -9.60 -39.86
C ASN A 112 -18.97 -11.01 -40.38
N HIS A 113 -19.88 -11.96 -40.14
CA HIS A 113 -19.69 -13.38 -40.48
C HIS A 113 -21.02 -13.98 -40.93
N ASN A 114 -20.97 -14.98 -41.81
CA ASN A 114 -22.12 -15.76 -42.26
C ASN A 114 -22.52 -16.88 -41.28
N PHE A 115 -21.91 -16.94 -40.10
CA PHE A 115 -22.19 -17.91 -39.04
C PHE A 115 -22.35 -17.23 -37.68
N THR A 116 -23.05 -17.90 -36.77
CA THR A 116 -23.27 -17.49 -35.38
C THR A 116 -22.24 -18.11 -34.44
N SER A 117 -22.11 -17.58 -33.22
CA SER A 117 -21.29 -18.25 -32.19
C SER A 117 -21.77 -19.67 -31.90
N GLN A 118 -23.09 -19.91 -31.97
CA GLN A 118 -23.67 -21.23 -31.75
C GLN A 118 -23.28 -22.20 -32.88
N ASP A 119 -23.22 -21.74 -34.12
CA ASP A 119 -22.74 -22.57 -35.24
C ASP A 119 -21.28 -23.00 -35.01
N VAL A 120 -20.44 -22.10 -34.50
CA VAL A 120 -19.05 -22.42 -34.11
C VAL A 120 -19.02 -23.48 -33.03
N GLU A 121 -19.79 -23.30 -31.95
CA GLU A 121 -19.86 -24.27 -30.85
C GLU A 121 -20.30 -25.66 -31.32
N ILE A 122 -21.28 -25.73 -32.23
CA ILE A 122 -21.80 -26.98 -32.80
C ILE A 122 -20.75 -27.64 -33.69
N VAL A 123 -20.19 -26.94 -34.68
CA VAL A 123 -19.28 -27.53 -35.68
C VAL A 123 -17.97 -27.96 -35.02
N VAL A 124 -17.37 -27.10 -34.20
CA VAL A 124 -16.15 -27.44 -33.45
C VAL A 124 -16.42 -28.56 -32.45
N GLY A 125 -17.56 -28.51 -31.75
CA GLY A 125 -17.96 -29.56 -30.82
C GLY A 125 -18.13 -30.91 -31.50
N ALA A 126 -18.73 -30.94 -32.70
CA ALA A 126 -18.90 -32.15 -33.50
C ALA A 126 -17.56 -32.76 -33.93
N LYS A 127 -16.58 -31.94 -34.32
CA LYS A 127 -15.22 -32.39 -34.68
C LYS A 127 -14.46 -33.00 -33.51
N LEU A 128 -14.62 -32.43 -32.31
CA LEU A 128 -13.92 -32.91 -31.10
C LEU A 128 -14.62 -34.10 -30.42
N ARG A 129 -15.94 -34.25 -30.61
CA ARG A 129 -16.77 -35.28 -29.97
C ARG A 129 -16.24 -36.71 -30.09
N PRO A 130 -15.71 -37.18 -31.24
CA PRO A 130 -15.17 -38.54 -31.40
C PRO A 130 -13.98 -38.85 -30.49
N TYR A 131 -13.24 -37.84 -30.06
CA TYR A 131 -12.05 -38.00 -29.23
C TYR A 131 -12.36 -37.91 -27.73
N ALA A 132 -13.47 -37.28 -27.36
CA ALA A 132 -13.84 -36.99 -25.97
C ALA A 132 -14.76 -38.04 -25.35
N LEU A 133 -14.87 -38.04 -24.00
CA LEU A 133 -15.79 -38.92 -23.29
C LEU A 133 -17.25 -38.55 -23.60
N LYS A 134 -17.61 -37.28 -23.37
CA LYS A 134 -18.94 -36.72 -23.61
C LYS A 134 -18.87 -35.19 -23.76
N VAL A 135 -19.94 -34.59 -24.29
CA VAL A 135 -20.14 -33.13 -24.17
C VAL A 135 -20.90 -32.86 -22.87
N ASP A 136 -20.42 -31.92 -22.06
CA ASP A 136 -21.08 -31.48 -20.82
C ASP A 136 -21.08 -29.96 -20.74
N LEU A 137 -22.24 -29.34 -21.03
CA LEU A 137 -22.37 -27.88 -21.05
C LEU A 137 -22.54 -27.26 -19.65
N LYS A 138 -22.68 -28.08 -18.59
CA LYS A 138 -22.88 -27.60 -17.22
C LYS A 138 -21.59 -27.68 -16.42
N ASN A 139 -20.95 -28.85 -16.43
CA ASN A 139 -19.74 -29.13 -15.65
C ASN A 139 -18.71 -29.87 -16.53
N PRO A 140 -18.09 -29.20 -17.52
CA PRO A 140 -17.03 -29.80 -18.31
C PRO A 140 -15.73 -29.94 -17.51
N ASP A 141 -14.96 -31.00 -17.76
CA ASP A 141 -13.57 -31.11 -17.29
C ASP A 141 -12.64 -30.18 -18.08
N LEU A 142 -13.01 -29.86 -19.32
CA LEU A 142 -12.29 -28.95 -20.21
C LEU A 142 -13.26 -28.03 -20.96
N GLU A 143 -13.17 -26.73 -20.73
CA GLU A 143 -13.92 -25.72 -21.49
C GLU A 143 -13.00 -25.04 -22.52
N ILE A 144 -13.26 -25.27 -23.81
CA ILE A 144 -12.52 -24.67 -24.92
C ILE A 144 -13.23 -23.38 -25.30
N ASN A 145 -12.60 -22.25 -25.01
CA ASN A 145 -13.13 -20.94 -25.31
C ASN A 145 -12.50 -20.38 -26.60
N ILE A 146 -13.35 -19.93 -27.52
CA ILE A 146 -12.97 -19.38 -28.83
C ILE A 146 -13.48 -17.94 -28.91
N GLU A 147 -12.57 -16.97 -28.97
CA GLU A 147 -12.90 -15.57 -29.29
C GLU A 147 -12.57 -15.30 -30.75
N ILE A 148 -13.58 -14.99 -31.56
CA ILE A 148 -13.45 -14.65 -32.99
C ILE A 148 -13.55 -13.13 -33.17
N ARG A 149 -12.60 -12.57 -33.90
CA ARG A 149 -12.55 -11.16 -34.27
C ARG A 149 -12.16 -11.06 -35.74
N ASP A 150 -13.13 -10.70 -36.57
CA ASP A 150 -12.98 -10.73 -38.03
C ASP A 150 -12.39 -12.09 -38.47
N SER A 151 -11.32 -12.13 -39.26
CA SER A 151 -10.70 -13.39 -39.72
C SER A 151 -9.76 -14.07 -38.71
N LYS A 152 -9.71 -13.62 -37.45
CA LYS A 152 -8.79 -14.16 -36.41
C LYS A 152 -9.55 -14.87 -35.30
N ALA A 153 -9.03 -16.03 -34.91
CA ALA A 153 -9.53 -16.80 -33.77
C ALA A 153 -8.46 -16.87 -32.66
N TYR A 154 -8.91 -16.67 -31.42
CA TYR A 154 -8.10 -16.80 -30.21
C TYR A 154 -8.70 -17.90 -29.33
N ILE A 155 -7.94 -18.98 -29.12
CA ILE A 155 -8.41 -20.15 -28.40
C ILE A 155 -7.67 -20.32 -27.09
N PHE A 156 -8.40 -20.53 -26.02
CA PHE A 156 -7.86 -20.72 -24.67
C PHE A 156 -8.75 -21.66 -23.86
N SER A 157 -8.16 -22.40 -22.92
CA SER A 157 -8.87 -23.30 -22.00
C SER A 157 -9.00 -22.72 -20.59
N GLU A 158 -8.05 -21.88 -20.17
CA GLU A 158 -8.05 -21.28 -18.85
C GLU A 158 -8.40 -19.80 -18.88
N LYS A 159 -9.19 -19.36 -17.90
CA LYS A 159 -9.50 -17.95 -17.66
C LYS A 159 -9.09 -17.58 -16.25
N ILE A 160 -7.86 -17.08 -16.11
CA ILE A 160 -7.27 -16.76 -14.82
C ILE A 160 -7.72 -15.35 -14.40
N PRO A 161 -8.29 -15.16 -13.20
CA PRO A 161 -8.70 -13.85 -12.73
C PRO A 161 -7.50 -12.92 -12.53
N GLY A 162 -7.66 -11.67 -12.97
CA GLY A 162 -6.76 -10.57 -12.65
C GLY A 162 -7.22 -9.82 -11.38
N PRO A 163 -6.50 -8.78 -10.97
CA PRO A 163 -6.82 -8.03 -9.75
C PRO A 163 -8.05 -7.10 -9.90
N GLY A 164 -8.53 -6.89 -11.13
CA GLY A 164 -9.59 -5.96 -11.45
C GLY A 164 -9.17 -4.50 -11.26
N GLY A 165 -10.11 -3.64 -10.91
CA GLY A 165 -9.85 -2.21 -10.70
C GLY A 165 -9.59 -1.42 -11.99
N LEU A 166 -8.86 -0.32 -11.85
CA LEU A 166 -8.48 0.61 -12.92
C LEU A 166 -6.96 0.74 -13.00
N PRO A 167 -6.38 0.95 -14.19
CA PRO A 167 -4.94 1.09 -14.34
C PRO A 167 -4.43 2.32 -13.60
N ILE A 168 -3.32 2.18 -12.87
CA ILE A 168 -2.65 3.32 -12.23
C ILE A 168 -2.27 4.36 -13.28
N GLY A 169 -2.51 5.63 -12.93
CA GLY A 169 -2.36 6.78 -13.82
C GLY A 169 -3.67 7.22 -14.47
N SER A 170 -4.78 6.51 -14.23
CA SER A 170 -6.11 6.94 -14.68
C SER A 170 -6.83 7.87 -13.69
N GLY A 171 -6.40 7.88 -12.43
CA GLY A 171 -6.85 8.79 -11.39
C GLY A 171 -5.79 9.83 -11.00
N GLU A 172 -6.16 10.65 -10.03
CA GLU A 172 -5.36 11.75 -9.49
C GLU A 172 -4.13 11.25 -8.74
N LEU A 173 -3.23 12.19 -8.44
CA LEU A 173 -2.11 11.97 -7.54
C LEU A 173 -2.56 12.21 -6.10
N VAL A 174 -2.26 11.29 -5.19
CA VAL A 174 -2.72 11.32 -3.80
C VAL A 174 -1.58 10.93 -2.85
N LEU A 175 -1.62 11.43 -1.61
CA LEU A 175 -0.59 11.21 -0.61
C LEU A 175 -1.07 10.27 0.50
N SER A 176 -0.41 9.13 0.68
CA SER A 176 -0.70 8.19 1.76
C SER A 176 0.07 8.53 3.01
N LEU A 177 -0.64 8.74 4.13
CA LEU A 177 -0.01 8.82 5.45
C LEU A 177 0.39 7.40 5.87
N PHE A 178 1.64 7.06 5.60
CA PHE A 178 2.13 5.70 5.51
C PHE A 178 2.95 5.31 6.74
N SER A 179 2.36 4.46 7.58
CA SER A 179 3.02 3.93 8.79
C SER A 179 3.83 2.66 8.52
N GLY A 180 3.54 1.92 7.44
CA GLY A 180 4.16 0.63 7.13
C GLY A 180 3.59 -0.57 7.91
N GLY A 181 2.86 -0.36 9.00
CA GLY A 181 2.07 -1.40 9.67
C GLY A 181 0.86 -1.82 8.83
N PHE A 182 0.17 -2.91 9.15
CA PHE A 182 -0.80 -3.58 8.25
C PHE A 182 -1.80 -2.68 7.50
N ASP A 183 -2.36 -1.68 8.18
CA ASP A 183 -3.48 -0.90 7.67
C ASP A 183 -3.10 0.04 6.51
N SER A 184 -2.01 0.80 6.64
CA SER A 184 -1.65 1.85 5.65
C SER A 184 -1.19 1.31 4.28
N PRO A 185 -0.46 0.17 4.17
CA PRO A 185 -0.20 -0.52 2.91
C PRO A 185 -1.47 -1.00 2.24
N VAL A 186 -2.40 -1.61 2.98
CA VAL A 186 -3.67 -2.09 2.43
C VAL A 186 -4.51 -0.92 1.94
N ALA A 187 -4.62 0.17 2.71
CA ALA A 187 -5.32 1.37 2.27
C ALA A 187 -4.71 1.97 0.99
N SER A 188 -3.38 2.09 0.94
CA SER A 188 -2.66 2.58 -0.24
C SER A 188 -2.91 1.70 -1.47
N TYR A 189 -2.89 0.37 -1.29
CA TYR A 189 -3.20 -0.60 -2.33
C TYR A 189 -4.63 -0.45 -2.86
N LEU A 190 -5.63 -0.30 -1.98
CA LEU A 190 -7.03 -0.17 -2.37
C LEU A 190 -7.30 1.11 -3.18
N VAL A 191 -6.64 2.22 -2.83
CA VAL A 191 -6.75 3.47 -3.59
C VAL A 191 -6.00 3.38 -4.93
N ALA A 192 -4.80 2.80 -4.95
CA ALA A 192 -4.08 2.53 -6.19
C ALA A 192 -4.86 1.61 -7.14
N LYS A 193 -5.61 0.63 -6.61
CA LYS A 193 -6.52 -0.24 -7.38
C LYS A 193 -7.64 0.54 -8.08
N ARG A 194 -7.98 1.73 -7.62
CA ARG A 194 -8.92 2.65 -8.28
C ARG A 194 -8.25 3.58 -9.30
N GLY A 195 -6.97 3.36 -9.60
CA GLY A 195 -6.25 4.02 -10.68
C GLY A 195 -5.45 5.25 -10.27
N CYS A 196 -5.50 5.64 -8.99
CA CYS A 196 -4.75 6.79 -8.47
C CYS A 196 -3.24 6.50 -8.44
N LYS A 197 -2.45 7.56 -8.63
CA LYS A 197 -1.01 7.53 -8.35
C LYS A 197 -0.83 7.82 -6.86
N VAL A 198 -0.19 6.92 -6.12
CA VAL A 198 -0.05 7.03 -4.67
C VAL A 198 1.40 7.31 -4.30
N ASP A 199 1.65 8.47 -3.70
CA ASP A 199 2.90 8.78 -3.01
C ASP A 199 2.77 8.47 -1.51
N PHE A 200 3.91 8.36 -0.82
CA PHE A 200 3.95 8.00 0.59
C PHE A 200 4.56 9.13 1.42
N LEU A 201 3.94 9.43 2.56
CA LEU A 201 4.51 10.26 3.61
C LEU A 201 4.62 9.44 4.90
N HIS A 202 5.84 9.19 5.34
CA HIS A 202 6.12 8.59 6.63
C HIS A 202 6.57 9.65 7.65
N PHE A 203 5.99 9.62 8.83
CA PHE A 203 6.36 10.47 9.95
C PHE A 203 7.34 9.73 10.87
N ALA A 204 8.60 10.14 10.87
CA ALA A 204 9.62 9.61 11.76
C ALA A 204 9.46 10.23 13.17
N LEU A 205 8.93 9.45 14.10
CA LEU A 205 8.63 9.83 15.49
C LEU A 205 9.82 9.59 16.42
N GLY A 206 10.50 8.45 16.29
CA GLY A 206 11.58 8.01 17.18
C GLY A 206 13.00 8.17 16.62
N GLY A 207 13.14 8.29 15.30
CA GLY A 207 14.43 8.49 14.63
C GLY A 207 14.39 8.00 13.19
N LEU A 208 15.52 8.05 12.47
CA LEU A 208 15.60 7.54 11.10
C LEU A 208 15.70 6.02 11.02
N SER A 209 16.19 5.36 12.06
CA SER A 209 16.35 3.89 12.04
C SER A 209 15.03 3.15 11.82
N GLU A 210 13.91 3.72 12.28
CA GLU A 210 12.57 3.14 12.12
C GLU A 210 11.99 3.28 10.71
N VAL A 211 12.60 4.13 9.88
CA VAL A 211 12.11 4.43 8.52
C VAL A 211 12.40 3.26 7.58
N PHE A 212 13.46 2.49 7.81
CA PHE A 212 13.89 1.42 6.91
C PHE A 212 12.82 0.33 6.73
N PRO A 213 12.26 -0.29 7.80
CA PRO A 213 11.18 -1.26 7.64
C PRO A 213 9.97 -0.71 6.87
N VAL A 214 9.60 0.55 7.11
CA VAL A 214 8.48 1.22 6.43
C VAL A 214 8.77 1.44 4.95
N TRP A 215 9.97 1.92 4.62
CA TRP A 215 10.45 2.07 3.26
C TRP A 215 10.45 0.73 2.52
N SER A 216 10.84 -0.37 3.17
CA SER A 216 10.81 -1.71 2.58
C SER A 216 9.39 -2.15 2.21
N VAL A 217 8.39 -1.83 3.03
CA VAL A 217 6.97 -2.11 2.70
C VAL A 217 6.52 -1.28 1.49
N ALA A 218 6.88 0.00 1.44
CA ALA A 218 6.57 0.87 0.30
C ALA A 218 7.27 0.42 -0.99
N LYS A 219 8.54 0.02 -0.90
CA LYS A 219 9.32 -0.54 -2.00
C LYS A 219 8.67 -1.81 -2.53
N TYR A 220 8.21 -2.69 -1.65
CA TYR A 220 7.49 -3.89 -2.05
C TYR A 220 6.22 -3.57 -2.84
N LEU A 221 5.37 -2.65 -2.37
CA LEU A 221 4.17 -2.21 -3.10
C LEU A 221 4.53 -1.63 -4.47
N TYR A 222 5.55 -0.77 -4.52
CA TYR A 222 6.03 -0.19 -5.76
C TYR A 222 6.50 -1.28 -6.75
N GLN A 223 7.32 -2.23 -6.30
CA GLN A 223 7.88 -3.28 -7.15
C GLN A 223 6.83 -4.25 -7.66
N ASN A 224 5.83 -4.57 -6.84
CA ASN A 224 4.92 -5.68 -7.12
C ASN A 224 3.52 -5.27 -7.57
N TRP A 225 3.07 -4.05 -7.28
CA TRP A 225 1.69 -3.63 -7.55
C TRP A 225 1.58 -2.31 -8.31
N PHE A 226 2.46 -1.34 -8.05
CA PHE A 226 2.31 0.01 -8.61
C PHE A 226 2.98 0.16 -9.99
N TYR A 227 2.74 -0.78 -10.89
CA TYR A 227 3.32 -0.75 -12.23
C TYR A 227 2.87 0.49 -13.03
N GLY A 228 3.81 1.13 -13.72
CA GLY A 228 3.58 2.34 -14.52
C GLY A 228 3.68 3.67 -13.77
N TYR A 229 3.92 3.63 -12.46
CA TYR A 229 4.18 4.79 -11.61
C TYR A 229 5.31 4.49 -10.61
N LYS A 230 6.19 5.46 -10.39
CA LYS A 230 7.21 5.40 -9.32
C LYS A 230 6.76 6.36 -8.21
N PRO A 231 6.30 5.85 -7.06
CA PRO A 231 5.95 6.68 -5.93
C PRO A 231 7.13 7.48 -5.41
N ARG A 232 6.85 8.69 -4.94
CA ARG A 232 7.75 9.42 -4.05
C ARG A 232 7.54 8.92 -2.63
N PHE A 233 8.63 8.73 -1.89
CA PHE A 233 8.59 8.34 -0.48
C PHE A 233 9.20 9.46 0.36
N PHE A 234 8.31 10.26 0.94
CA PHE A 234 8.66 11.39 1.80
C PHE A 234 8.84 10.94 3.24
N VAL A 235 9.86 11.48 3.90
CA VAL A 235 10.14 11.27 5.32
C VAL A 235 10.15 12.61 6.02
N MET A 236 9.20 12.78 6.94
CA MET A 236 9.10 13.98 7.77
C MET A 236 9.50 13.64 9.20
N ARG A 237 10.50 14.36 9.73
CA ARG A 237 10.88 14.23 11.13
C ARG A 237 9.83 14.90 12.00
N PHE A 238 9.21 14.15 12.90
CA PHE A 238 8.08 14.65 13.69
C PHE A 238 8.37 14.77 15.18
N SER A 239 9.61 14.49 15.61
CA SER A 239 10.02 14.46 17.01
C SER A 239 9.77 15.76 17.77
N GLU A 240 9.81 16.91 17.10
CA GLU A 240 9.52 18.20 17.71
C GLU A 240 8.04 18.38 18.03
N ILE A 241 7.14 18.01 17.10
CA ILE A 241 5.70 18.03 17.37
C ILE A 241 5.37 17.04 18.49
N ILE A 242 6.04 15.88 18.53
CA ILE A 242 5.92 14.94 19.65
C ILE A 242 6.30 15.59 20.98
N LYS A 243 7.42 16.31 21.04
CA LYS A 243 7.81 17.09 22.23
C LYS A 243 6.69 18.06 22.60
N GLU A 244 6.26 18.91 21.69
CA GLU A 244 5.21 19.91 21.95
C GLU A 244 3.93 19.26 22.52
N ILE A 245 3.49 18.14 21.95
CA ILE A 245 2.33 17.38 22.44
C ILE A 245 2.58 16.83 23.85
N LEU A 246 3.74 16.26 24.12
CA LEU A 246 4.04 15.69 25.43
C LEU A 246 4.12 16.75 26.54
N PHE A 247 4.69 17.92 26.25
CA PHE A 247 4.90 18.97 27.25
C PHE A 247 3.69 19.89 27.43
N LYS A 248 2.88 20.12 26.39
CA LYS A 248 1.80 21.12 26.43
C LYS A 248 0.39 20.56 26.44
N ILE A 249 0.21 19.30 26.01
CA ILE A 249 -1.12 18.73 25.78
C ILE A 249 -1.45 17.68 26.87
N PRO A 250 -2.65 17.74 27.48
CA PRO A 250 -3.14 16.74 28.43
C PRO A 250 -3.15 15.33 27.84
N ASN A 251 -2.78 14.34 28.66
CA ASN A 251 -2.53 12.96 28.23
C ASN A 251 -3.72 12.34 27.49
N GLU A 252 -4.93 12.71 27.89
CA GLU A 252 -6.21 12.16 27.44
C GLU A 252 -6.49 12.44 25.95
N ILE A 253 -5.93 13.52 25.40
CA ILE A 253 -6.17 13.97 24.03
C ILE A 253 -4.93 13.92 23.12
N ARG A 254 -3.76 13.53 23.65
CA ARG A 254 -2.48 13.50 22.90
C ARG A 254 -2.54 12.69 21.61
N GLN A 255 -3.25 11.54 21.59
CA GLN A 255 -3.41 10.73 20.37
C GLN A 255 -4.21 11.44 19.28
N VAL A 256 -5.28 12.14 19.67
CA VAL A 256 -6.12 12.91 18.74
C VAL A 256 -5.35 14.14 18.24
N ALA A 257 -4.58 14.78 19.13
CA ALA A 257 -3.68 15.87 18.81
C ALA A 257 -2.62 15.45 17.79
N LEU A 258 -1.92 14.34 18.03
CA LEU A 258 -0.90 13.80 17.12
C LEU A 258 -1.47 13.56 15.72
N ARG A 259 -2.61 12.88 15.64
CA ARG A 259 -3.30 12.62 14.37
C ARG A 259 -3.65 13.91 13.64
N ARG A 260 -4.16 14.92 14.36
CA ARG A 260 -4.43 16.25 13.80
C ARG A 260 -3.20 16.88 13.18
N PHE A 261 -2.08 16.91 13.91
CA PHE A 261 -0.85 17.49 13.38
C PHE A 261 -0.31 16.71 12.18
N MET A 262 -0.47 15.38 12.14
CA MET A 262 -0.14 14.56 10.97
C MET A 262 -1.03 14.91 9.76
N TYR A 263 -2.32 15.16 9.96
CA TYR A 263 -3.20 15.61 8.87
C TYR A 263 -2.80 17.00 8.36
N LEU A 264 -2.57 17.96 9.26
CA LEU A 264 -2.16 19.32 8.89
C LEU A 264 -0.83 19.32 8.11
N ALA A 265 0.15 18.56 8.60
CA ALA A 265 1.45 18.41 7.94
C ALA A 265 1.32 17.68 6.59
N GLY A 266 0.51 16.63 6.55
CA GLY A 266 0.20 15.86 5.35
C GLY A 266 -0.48 16.72 4.29
N GLU A 267 -1.47 17.53 4.66
CA GLU A 267 -2.14 18.46 3.74
C GLU A 267 -1.17 19.50 3.18
N LYS A 268 -0.37 20.14 4.03
CA LYS A 268 0.62 21.12 3.58
C LYS A 268 1.59 20.50 2.57
N LEU A 269 2.11 19.30 2.86
CA LEU A 269 2.98 18.60 1.92
C LEU A 269 2.23 18.22 0.64
N ALA A 270 1.03 17.64 0.76
CA ALA A 270 0.20 17.23 -0.37
C ALA A 270 -0.06 18.39 -1.34
N LEU A 271 -0.48 19.55 -0.84
CA LEU A 271 -0.66 20.76 -1.65
C LEU A 271 0.64 21.21 -2.31
N LYS A 272 1.76 21.21 -1.58
CA LYS A 272 3.09 21.57 -2.11
C LYS A 272 3.54 20.65 -3.25
N VAL A 273 3.16 19.37 -3.21
CA VAL A 273 3.60 18.36 -4.18
C VAL A 273 2.55 17.99 -5.24
N GLY A 274 1.41 18.69 -5.26
CA GLY A 274 0.34 18.53 -6.25
C GLY A 274 -0.56 17.30 -6.04
N CYS A 275 -0.73 16.85 -4.80
CA CYS A 275 -1.65 15.77 -4.44
C CYS A 275 -3.05 16.34 -4.15
N GLU A 276 -4.08 15.64 -4.63
CA GLU A 276 -5.49 16.03 -4.54
C GLU A 276 -6.22 15.44 -3.33
N ALA A 277 -5.59 14.52 -2.59
CA ALA A 277 -6.18 13.86 -1.43
C ALA A 277 -5.12 13.28 -0.49
N LEU A 278 -5.52 13.04 0.77
CA LEU A 278 -4.79 12.21 1.72
C LEU A 278 -5.40 10.80 1.78
N ILE A 279 -4.59 9.79 2.05
CA ILE A 279 -5.04 8.42 2.36
C ILE A 279 -4.63 8.08 3.79
N THR A 280 -5.56 7.48 4.55
CA THR A 280 -5.25 6.88 5.86
C THR A 280 -5.73 5.44 5.93
N GLY A 281 -5.05 4.64 6.75
CA GLY A 281 -5.47 3.27 7.10
C GLY A 281 -6.48 3.22 8.25
N GLU A 282 -7.24 4.27 8.49
CA GLU A 282 -8.13 4.32 9.66
C GLU A 282 -9.38 3.45 9.46
N SER A 283 -9.66 2.60 10.45
CA SER A 283 -10.93 1.88 10.62
C SER A 283 -11.66 2.42 11.85
N ILE A 284 -12.98 2.59 11.75
CA ILE A 284 -13.76 3.15 12.86
C ILE A 284 -13.80 2.15 14.02
N PHE A 285 -13.59 2.64 15.25
CA PHE A 285 -13.63 1.85 16.50
C PHE A 285 -12.56 0.75 16.63
N GLN A 286 -11.60 0.62 15.70
CA GLN A 286 -10.46 -0.29 15.87
C GLN A 286 -9.50 0.18 16.98
N ALA A 287 -9.33 1.50 17.13
CA ALA A 287 -8.60 2.11 18.23
C ALA A 287 -9.45 3.14 19.00
N LYS A 288 -9.13 3.38 20.28
CA LYS A 288 -9.82 4.40 21.10
C LYS A 288 -9.73 5.82 20.51
N SER A 289 -8.69 6.11 19.73
CA SER A 289 -8.51 7.40 19.03
C SER A 289 -9.30 7.49 17.70
N GLN A 290 -9.97 6.43 17.26
CA GLN A 290 -10.69 6.33 15.99
C GLN A 290 -12.21 6.24 16.18
N THR A 291 -12.75 6.87 17.23
CA THR A 291 -14.19 7.13 17.29
C THR A 291 -14.55 8.18 16.24
N ILE A 292 -15.79 8.15 15.73
CA ILE A 292 -16.26 9.14 14.74
C ILE A 292 -16.05 10.57 15.25
N ARG A 293 -16.28 10.81 16.54
CA ARG A 293 -16.08 12.12 17.17
C ARG A 293 -14.62 12.55 17.15
N ASN A 294 -13.70 11.65 17.50
CA ASN A 294 -12.26 11.94 17.49
C ASN A 294 -11.72 12.15 16.07
N ILE A 295 -12.21 11.39 15.09
CA ILE A 295 -11.88 11.61 13.66
C ILE A 295 -12.36 13.00 13.22
N ARG A 296 -13.61 13.37 13.51
CA ARG A 296 -14.17 14.69 13.18
C ARG A 296 -13.35 15.83 13.77
N VAL A 297 -12.94 15.69 15.03
CA VAL A 297 -12.13 16.70 15.74
C VAL A 297 -10.73 16.81 15.11
N ALA A 298 -10.10 15.68 14.78
CA ALA A 298 -8.77 15.68 14.16
C ALA A 298 -8.79 16.28 12.74
N GLU A 299 -9.82 15.97 11.95
CA GLU A 299 -10.00 16.40 10.55
C GLU A 299 -10.50 17.85 10.39
N ALA A 300 -11.03 18.47 11.45
CA ALA A 300 -11.62 19.80 11.35
C ALA A 300 -10.62 20.86 10.81
N GLY A 301 -11.01 21.51 9.72
CA GLY A 301 -10.20 22.55 9.04
C GLY A 301 -9.22 22.03 7.98
N ILE A 302 -9.17 20.71 7.74
CA ILE A 302 -8.49 20.14 6.57
C ILE A 302 -9.37 20.39 5.33
N SER A 303 -8.78 20.95 4.29
CA SER A 303 -9.39 21.27 3.00
C SER A 303 -9.33 20.13 1.99
N LEU A 304 -8.27 19.33 2.02
CA LEU A 304 -8.14 18.15 1.16
C LEU A 304 -9.03 16.99 1.64
N PRO A 305 -9.63 16.22 0.74
CA PRO A 305 -10.35 15.00 1.12
C PRO A 305 -9.41 13.97 1.74
N ILE A 306 -9.82 13.38 2.88
CA ILE A 306 -9.13 12.26 3.52
C ILE A 306 -9.86 10.95 3.18
N ILE A 307 -9.27 10.16 2.29
CA ILE A 307 -9.79 8.87 1.84
C ILE A 307 -9.44 7.81 2.88
N ARG A 308 -10.46 7.09 3.37
CA ARG A 308 -10.35 6.04 4.40
C ARG A 308 -10.88 4.70 3.88
N PRO A 309 -10.12 3.97 3.05
CA PRO A 309 -10.61 2.75 2.41
C PRO A 309 -11.01 1.66 3.41
N LEU A 310 -10.40 1.67 4.59
CA LEU A 310 -10.57 0.66 5.64
C LEU A 310 -11.64 1.03 6.68
N VAL A 311 -12.38 2.14 6.47
CA VAL A 311 -13.33 2.70 7.43
C VAL A 311 -14.35 1.68 7.98
N SER A 312 -14.72 0.69 7.17
CA SER A 312 -15.70 -0.35 7.48
C SER A 312 -15.11 -1.76 7.60
N TYR A 313 -13.79 -1.90 7.50
CA TYR A 313 -13.12 -3.22 7.54
C TYR A 313 -12.79 -3.59 8.98
N ASP A 314 -12.95 -4.86 9.32
CA ASP A 314 -12.43 -5.41 10.57
C ASP A 314 -10.94 -5.79 10.46
N LYS A 315 -10.33 -6.07 11.61
CA LYS A 315 -8.91 -6.40 11.68
C LYS A 315 -8.56 -7.67 10.92
N GLN A 316 -9.40 -8.70 10.94
CA GLN A 316 -9.12 -9.96 10.25
C GLN A 316 -9.17 -9.78 8.74
N GLU A 317 -10.12 -9.00 8.22
CA GLU A 317 -10.18 -8.66 6.81
C GLU A 317 -8.93 -7.89 6.35
N ILE A 318 -8.46 -6.92 7.16
CA ILE A 318 -7.22 -6.19 6.87
C ILE A 318 -6.01 -7.13 6.85
N ILE A 319 -5.90 -8.04 7.83
CA ILE A 319 -4.82 -9.04 7.87
C ILE A 319 -4.87 -9.94 6.65
N PHE A 320 -6.04 -10.47 6.28
CA PHE A 320 -6.20 -11.31 5.09
C PHE A 320 -5.82 -10.56 3.81
N LEU A 321 -6.22 -9.29 3.68
CA LEU A 321 -5.81 -8.45 2.56
C LEU A 321 -4.30 -8.24 2.54
N SER A 322 -3.66 -7.96 3.69
CA SER A 322 -2.21 -7.77 3.78
C SER A 322 -1.42 -9.03 3.37
N GLN A 323 -1.94 -10.22 3.67
CA GLN A 323 -1.39 -11.50 3.21
C GLN A 323 -1.54 -11.68 1.70
N ASN A 324 -2.74 -11.42 1.17
CA ASN A 324 -3.01 -11.53 -0.27
C ASN A 324 -2.17 -10.57 -1.11
N ILE A 325 -1.91 -9.36 -0.61
CA ILE A 325 -1.05 -8.40 -1.32
C ILE A 325 0.44 -8.64 -1.07
N GLY A 326 0.80 -9.45 -0.07
CA GLY A 326 2.18 -9.83 0.27
C GLY A 326 2.93 -8.84 1.15
N THR A 327 2.23 -7.94 1.86
CA THR A 327 2.86 -6.98 2.78
C THR A 327 2.88 -7.45 4.24
N TYR A 328 2.20 -8.54 4.58
CA TYR A 328 2.04 -9.01 5.96
C TYR A 328 3.38 -9.18 6.69
N ASP A 329 4.31 -9.99 6.15
CA ASP A 329 5.59 -10.27 6.80
C ASP A 329 6.49 -9.03 6.92
N LEU A 330 6.44 -8.13 5.94
CA LEU A 330 7.16 -6.87 6.00
C LEU A 330 6.57 -5.94 7.06
N SER A 331 5.24 -5.89 7.15
CA SER A 331 4.52 -5.06 8.12
C SER A 331 4.71 -5.56 9.56
N LEU A 332 4.97 -6.85 9.76
CA LEU A 332 5.34 -7.42 11.07
C LEU A 332 6.65 -6.85 11.62
N ASN A 333 7.59 -6.50 10.73
CA ASN A 333 8.88 -5.92 11.11
C ASN A 333 8.79 -4.40 11.37
N VAL A 334 7.62 -3.80 11.13
CA VAL A 334 7.38 -2.39 11.43
C VAL A 334 6.93 -2.27 12.88
N GLU A 335 7.68 -1.55 13.67
CA GLU A 335 7.36 -1.33 15.08
C GLU A 335 6.24 -0.27 15.21
N GLU A 336 5.22 -0.57 16.02
CA GLU A 336 4.16 0.41 16.32
C GLU A 336 4.65 1.44 17.33
N LEU A 337 5.07 2.59 16.83
CA LEU A 337 5.69 3.69 17.59
C LEU A 337 4.67 4.56 18.35
N CYS A 338 3.37 4.31 18.19
CA CYS A 338 2.29 5.15 18.74
C CYS A 338 2.10 5.05 20.27
N GLY A 339 3.01 4.40 21.00
CA GLY A 339 3.02 4.37 22.47
C GLY A 339 3.25 5.73 23.16
N ILE A 340 3.43 6.81 22.38
CA ILE A 340 3.63 8.20 22.85
C ILE A 340 2.49 8.70 23.76
N ALA A 341 1.29 8.15 23.59
CA ALA A 341 0.18 8.42 24.49
C ALA A 341 -0.52 7.12 24.87
N THR A 342 0.19 6.27 25.59
CA THR A 342 -0.43 5.25 26.44
C THR A 342 -1.09 5.97 27.61
N GLY A 343 -2.42 5.95 27.66
CA GLY A 343 -3.22 6.67 28.65
C GLY A 343 -4.71 6.48 28.37
N PRO A 344 -5.61 6.84 29.31
CA PRO A 344 -7.04 6.82 29.04
C PRO A 344 -7.34 7.85 27.94
N VAL A 345 -7.51 7.39 26.69
CA VAL A 345 -7.99 8.24 25.61
C VAL A 345 -9.46 8.54 25.89
N THR A 346 -9.81 9.82 26.02
CA THR A 346 -11.21 10.23 26.13
C THR A 346 -11.92 9.81 24.84
N SER A 347 -12.97 9.01 24.95
CA SER A 347 -13.76 8.54 23.81
C SER A 347 -14.47 9.68 23.06
N MET A 348 -14.53 10.85 23.70
CA MET A 348 -15.24 12.03 23.24
C MET A 348 -14.51 13.32 23.62
N ALA A 349 -13.58 13.78 22.80
CA ALA A 349 -13.05 15.14 22.95
C ALA A 349 -14.15 16.19 22.70
N ASP A 350 -14.31 17.15 23.61
CA ASP A 350 -15.06 18.38 23.32
C ASP A 350 -14.32 19.21 22.27
N LEU A 351 -15.04 19.72 21.27
CA LEU A 351 -14.42 20.44 20.16
C LEU A 351 -13.73 21.71 20.66
N ASN A 352 -14.38 22.48 21.52
CA ASN A 352 -13.86 23.77 21.97
C ASN A 352 -12.68 23.56 22.93
N GLU A 353 -12.82 22.61 23.87
CA GLU A 353 -11.73 22.24 24.77
C GLU A 353 -10.50 21.76 23.98
N PHE A 354 -10.70 20.85 23.03
CA PHE A 354 -9.61 20.34 22.20
C PHE A 354 -8.91 21.45 21.42
N PHE A 355 -9.65 22.37 20.79
CA PHE A 355 -9.05 23.48 20.06
C PHE A 355 -8.29 24.45 20.97
N SER A 356 -8.81 24.71 22.18
CA SER A 356 -8.12 25.55 23.17
C SER A 356 -6.78 24.96 23.61
N GLU A 357 -6.70 23.63 23.72
CA GLU A 357 -5.49 22.90 24.05
C GLU A 357 -4.50 22.89 22.88
N ILE A 358 -4.96 22.63 21.65
CA ILE A 358 -4.11 22.56 20.46
C ILE A 358 -3.47 23.92 20.11
N GLN A 359 -4.14 25.03 20.42
CA GLN A 359 -3.60 26.39 20.21
C GLN A 359 -2.32 26.68 20.99
N LYS A 360 -1.98 25.87 22.00
CA LYS A 360 -0.72 25.99 22.77
C LYS A 360 0.52 25.61 21.94
N ILE A 361 0.32 24.88 20.84
CA ILE A 361 1.39 24.44 19.92
C ILE A 361 1.42 25.39 18.72
N ASP A 362 2.60 25.91 18.41
CA ASP A 362 2.80 26.79 17.26
C ASP A 362 2.75 26.00 15.95
N VAL A 363 1.69 26.21 15.16
CA VAL A 363 1.48 25.54 13.88
C VAL A 363 2.54 25.89 12.82
N ARG A 364 3.29 26.99 12.99
CA ARG A 364 4.38 27.39 12.08
C ARG A 364 5.54 26.39 12.07
N ILE A 365 5.66 25.56 13.12
CA ILE A 365 6.61 24.44 13.15
C ILE A 365 6.38 23.54 11.93
N LEU A 366 5.13 23.32 11.52
CA LEU A 366 4.79 22.46 10.39
C LEU A 366 5.33 22.98 9.06
N ASP A 367 5.36 24.30 8.85
CA ASP A 367 5.89 24.90 7.62
C ASP A 367 7.37 24.53 7.46
N ARG A 368 8.15 24.72 8.53
CA ARG A 368 9.55 24.28 8.56
C ARG A 368 9.70 22.77 8.35
N LEU A 369 8.90 21.94 9.02
CA LEU A 369 8.99 20.47 8.87
C LEU A 369 8.67 20.00 7.45
N VAL A 370 7.74 20.67 6.76
CA VAL A 370 7.41 20.42 5.35
C VAL A 370 8.56 20.83 4.43
N ASP A 371 9.30 21.87 4.77
CA ASP A 371 10.49 22.30 4.02
C ASP A 371 11.71 21.40 4.27
N GLU A 372 11.86 20.87 5.48
CA GLU A 372 12.91 19.92 5.85
C GLU A 372 12.59 18.47 5.47
N THR A 373 11.39 18.20 4.95
CA THR A 373 10.98 16.88 4.49
C THR A 373 11.87 16.45 3.33
N PHE A 374 12.39 15.23 3.39
CA PHE A 374 13.28 14.69 2.36
C PHE A 374 12.67 13.44 1.72
N GLU A 375 13.11 13.14 0.50
CA GLU A 375 12.67 11.98 -0.26
C GLU A 375 13.70 10.84 -0.18
N LEU A 376 13.23 9.60 -0.08
CA LEU A 376 14.03 8.40 -0.28
C LEU A 376 13.63 7.73 -1.58
N ASP A 377 14.62 7.32 -2.38
CA ASP A 377 14.36 6.60 -3.62
C ASP A 377 14.01 5.12 -3.33
N LEU A 378 12.89 4.63 -3.88
CA LEU A 378 12.45 3.24 -3.77
C LEU A 378 13.21 2.26 -4.69
N ASP A 379 13.93 2.76 -5.71
CA ASP A 379 14.83 1.96 -6.54
C ASP A 379 16.22 1.78 -5.91
N GLU A 380 16.55 2.54 -4.87
CA GLU A 380 17.88 2.53 -4.25
C GLU A 380 18.18 1.21 -3.52
N ASN A 381 19.47 0.91 -3.39
CA ASN A 381 19.95 -0.25 -2.64
C ASN A 381 19.68 -0.08 -1.13
N GLU A 382 19.27 -1.17 -0.47
CA GLU A 382 18.98 -1.19 0.97
C GLU A 382 20.14 -0.76 1.85
N GLU A 383 21.38 -1.11 1.48
CA GLU A 383 22.58 -0.75 2.24
C GLU A 383 22.80 0.76 2.25
N LYS A 384 22.62 1.40 1.09
CA LYS A 384 22.73 2.84 0.95
C LYS A 384 21.60 3.57 1.67
N ILE A 385 20.38 3.03 1.65
CA ILE A 385 19.28 3.57 2.47
C ILE A 385 19.60 3.45 3.96
N LYS A 386 20.12 2.31 4.43
CA LYS A 386 20.56 2.15 5.82
C LYS A 386 21.66 3.14 6.19
N GLU A 387 22.57 3.45 5.28
CA GLU A 387 23.61 4.46 5.48
C GLU A 387 23.02 5.88 5.60
N ILE A 388 22.11 6.27 4.70
CA ILE A 388 21.38 7.56 4.77
C ILE A 388 20.60 7.67 6.08
N LEU A 389 20.04 6.55 6.56
CA LEU A 389 19.25 6.48 7.79
C LEU A 389 20.08 6.26 9.06
N LYS A 390 21.41 6.16 8.94
CA LYS A 390 22.30 5.93 10.08
C LYS A 390 22.24 7.15 11.02
N GLU A 391 22.10 6.88 12.32
CA GLU A 391 22.10 7.90 13.36
C GLU A 391 23.15 7.56 14.43
N ASP A 392 23.67 8.59 15.09
CA ASP A 392 24.64 8.46 16.18
C ASP A 392 24.08 7.60 17.34
N GLU A 393 24.97 6.85 18.00
CA GLU A 393 24.65 6.04 19.18
C GLU A 393 24.42 6.93 20.41
N TYR A 394 23.22 7.48 20.55
CA TYR A 394 22.72 8.08 21.79
C TYR A 394 21.66 7.20 22.47
N VAL A 395 21.61 5.93 22.08
CA VAL A 395 20.83 4.89 22.75
C VAL A 395 21.77 4.11 23.67
N ILE A 396 21.47 4.09 24.96
CA ILE A 396 22.27 3.43 25.99
C ILE A 396 21.50 2.28 26.61
N ASN A 397 22.19 1.21 26.99
CA ASN A 397 21.61 0.03 27.68
C ASN A 397 21.87 0.04 29.19
N TYR A 398 22.38 1.14 29.73
CA TYR A 398 22.62 1.38 31.16
C TYR A 398 22.15 2.79 31.55
N ILE A 399 21.87 3.04 32.82
CA ILE A 399 21.53 4.37 33.36
C ILE A 399 22.74 4.91 34.13
N PRO A 400 23.38 6.02 33.71
CA PRO A 400 24.48 6.64 34.44
C PRO A 400 24.02 7.12 35.83
N THR A 401 24.84 6.92 36.85
CA THR A 401 24.49 7.17 38.27
C THR A 401 24.13 8.64 38.57
N SER A 402 24.72 9.60 37.85
CA SER A 402 24.46 11.04 37.98
C SER A 402 23.48 11.58 36.93
N SER A 403 22.75 10.70 36.24
CA SER A 403 21.79 11.11 35.22
C SER A 403 20.43 11.47 35.80
N VAL A 404 19.77 12.38 35.11
CA VAL A 404 18.36 12.71 35.32
C VAL A 404 17.54 11.81 34.42
N VAL A 405 16.83 10.86 35.02
CA VAL A 405 15.97 9.93 34.27
C VAL A 405 14.59 10.53 34.12
N VAL A 406 14.17 10.78 32.89
CA VAL A 406 12.86 11.39 32.57
C VAL A 406 11.92 10.31 32.05
N SER A 407 10.90 9.99 32.84
CA SER A 407 9.83 9.08 32.44
C SER A 407 8.85 9.80 31.50
N LEU A 408 8.73 9.27 30.28
CA LEU A 408 7.72 9.65 29.31
C LEU A 408 6.41 8.84 29.46
N LEU A 409 6.35 7.95 30.46
CA LEU A 409 5.16 7.18 30.79
C LEU A 409 4.16 8.02 31.60
N PRO A 410 2.89 7.58 31.72
CA PRO A 410 1.91 8.21 32.60
C PRO A 410 2.28 8.19 34.09
N HIS A 411 3.21 7.31 34.47
CA HIS A 411 3.64 7.11 35.85
C HIS A 411 5.16 7.24 35.96
N LYS A 412 5.62 7.57 37.17
CA LYS A 412 7.03 7.51 37.53
C LYS A 412 7.42 6.09 37.90
N PHE A 413 8.68 5.77 37.71
CA PHE A 413 9.34 4.59 38.28
C PHE A 413 10.50 5.05 39.20
N PRO A 414 11.09 4.15 40.02
CA PRO A 414 12.12 4.54 40.98
C PRO A 414 13.25 5.35 40.34
N ASN A 415 13.66 6.44 40.99
CA ASN A 415 14.71 7.37 40.54
C ASN A 415 14.44 8.07 39.19
N SER A 416 13.16 8.20 38.79
CA SER A 416 12.75 9.00 37.63
C SER A 416 11.89 10.20 38.02
N ILE A 417 11.98 11.26 37.22
CA ILE A 417 11.05 12.39 37.22
C ILE A 417 10.02 12.23 36.11
N SER A 418 8.86 12.86 36.25
CA SER A 418 7.89 12.95 35.16
C SER A 418 8.40 13.88 34.06
N VAL A 419 7.99 13.66 32.80
CA VAL A 419 8.21 14.63 31.71
C VAL A 419 7.70 16.03 32.06
N ASN A 420 6.63 16.15 32.86
CA ASN A 420 6.09 17.44 33.30
C ASN A 420 6.97 18.16 34.33
N GLU A 421 7.89 17.44 34.98
CA GLU A 421 8.84 17.98 35.95
C GLU A 421 10.21 18.26 35.32
N PHE A 422 10.37 17.92 34.03
CA PHE A 422 11.59 18.18 33.31
C PHE A 422 11.68 19.65 32.93
N ASP A 423 12.61 20.34 33.58
CA ASP A 423 12.93 21.74 33.34
C ASP A 423 14.21 21.85 32.49
N GLU A 424 14.07 22.43 31.30
CA GLU A 424 15.15 22.54 30.32
C GLU A 424 16.32 23.39 30.81
N GLU A 425 16.06 24.47 31.55
CA GLU A 425 17.10 25.36 32.06
C GLU A 425 17.85 24.70 33.21
N LYS A 426 17.12 24.06 34.13
CA LYS A 426 17.68 23.35 35.29
C LYS A 426 18.58 22.19 34.90
N TYR A 427 18.22 21.43 33.87
CA TYR A 427 18.89 20.18 33.50
C TYR A 427 19.81 20.29 32.28
N LYS A 428 20.09 21.50 31.80
CA LYS A 428 20.89 21.76 30.59
C LYS A 428 22.25 21.07 30.58
N ASP A 429 22.97 21.12 31.70
CA ASP A 429 24.32 20.55 31.83
C ASP A 429 24.34 19.11 32.37
N SER A 430 23.18 18.57 32.73
CA SER A 430 23.03 17.21 33.26
C SER A 430 23.06 16.16 32.15
N ILE A 431 23.42 14.92 32.50
CA ILE A 431 23.16 13.78 31.62
C ILE A 431 21.66 13.47 31.75
N VAL A 432 20.91 13.56 30.66
CA VAL A 432 19.46 13.30 30.66
C VAL A 432 19.19 11.99 29.95
N VAL A 433 18.48 11.08 30.61
CA VAL A 433 18.07 9.79 30.03
C VAL A 433 16.56 9.76 29.91
N PHE A 434 16.05 9.85 28.69
CA PHE A 434 14.62 9.69 28.43
C PHE A 434 14.25 8.21 28.38
N VAL A 435 13.12 7.86 28.98
CA VAL A 435 12.58 6.50 29.00
C VAL A 435 11.10 6.54 28.65
N CYS A 436 10.72 5.98 27.51
CA CYS A 436 9.32 5.62 27.22
C CYS A 436 9.12 4.11 27.32
N GLU A 437 7.93 3.60 26.99
CA GLU A 437 7.58 2.19 27.13
C GLU A 437 8.54 1.25 26.39
N ARG A 438 8.86 1.55 25.13
CA ARG A 438 9.70 0.70 24.25
C ARG A 438 10.97 1.37 23.71
N GLY A 439 11.24 2.62 24.09
CA GLY A 439 12.49 3.33 23.76
C GLY A 439 12.45 4.23 22.51
N PHE A 440 11.34 4.23 21.76
CA PHE A 440 11.19 4.98 20.51
C PHE A 440 11.02 6.48 20.70
N THR A 441 9.98 6.87 21.42
CA THR A 441 9.70 8.29 21.76
C THR A 441 10.89 8.95 22.44
N SER A 442 11.52 8.21 23.37
CA SER A 442 12.71 8.68 24.06
C SER A 442 13.91 8.86 23.13
N LYS A 443 14.02 8.06 22.06
CA LYS A 443 15.06 8.23 21.03
C LYS A 443 14.84 9.54 20.24
N GLY A 444 13.60 9.82 19.85
CA GLY A 444 13.25 11.07 19.16
C GLY A 444 13.56 12.31 20.02
N LEU A 445 13.14 12.27 21.29
CA LEU A 445 13.40 13.33 22.27
C LEU A 445 14.89 13.51 22.58
N ALA A 446 15.62 12.42 22.81
CA ALA A 446 17.05 12.47 23.05
C ALA A 446 17.78 13.14 21.87
N LYS A 447 17.43 12.76 20.63
CA LYS A 447 18.01 13.40 19.43
C LYS A 447 17.73 14.89 19.38
N TYR A 448 16.48 15.27 19.61
CA TYR A 448 16.06 16.67 19.61
C TYR A 448 16.86 17.49 20.62
N TYR A 449 16.94 17.03 21.87
CA TYR A 449 17.69 17.75 22.91
C TYR A 449 19.20 17.77 22.65
N ARG A 450 19.77 16.71 22.05
CA ARG A 450 21.17 16.73 21.62
C ARG A 450 21.44 17.81 20.57
N LYS A 451 20.53 18.03 19.61
CA LYS A 451 20.66 19.15 18.66
C LYS A 451 20.63 20.53 19.34
N LEU A 452 20.00 20.63 20.51
CA LEU A 452 19.99 21.83 21.35
C LEU A 452 21.20 21.92 22.30
N GLY A 453 22.14 20.97 22.24
CA GLY A 453 23.37 20.96 23.03
C GLY A 453 23.31 20.17 24.34
N PHE A 454 22.20 19.46 24.64
CA PHE A 454 22.08 18.66 25.85
C PHE A 454 22.85 17.33 25.74
N LYS A 455 23.32 16.82 26.88
CA LYS A 455 23.82 15.43 27.01
C LYS A 455 22.64 14.46 27.18
N ALA A 456 21.79 14.39 26.16
CA ALA A 456 20.59 13.56 26.18
C ALA A 456 20.81 12.18 25.55
N TYR A 457 20.17 11.16 26.15
CA TYR A 457 20.23 9.77 25.77
C TYR A 457 18.84 9.11 25.86
N SER A 458 18.64 8.04 25.10
CA SER A 458 17.46 7.17 25.19
C SER A 458 17.85 5.83 25.79
N PHE A 459 17.01 5.29 26.68
CA PHE A 459 17.24 3.94 27.20
C PHE A 459 16.78 2.87 26.21
N SER A 460 17.69 1.93 25.89
CA SER A 460 17.49 0.85 24.92
C SER A 460 16.36 -0.09 25.34
N GLY A 461 15.37 -0.27 24.47
CA GLY A 461 14.18 -1.10 24.74
C GLY A 461 13.21 -0.49 25.77
N GLY A 462 13.41 0.77 26.17
CA GLY A 462 12.51 1.50 27.05
C GLY A 462 12.30 0.86 28.42
N PHE A 463 11.15 1.16 29.03
CA PHE A 463 10.78 0.66 30.34
C PHE A 463 10.54 -0.86 30.36
N GLU A 464 10.08 -1.47 29.27
CA GLU A 464 9.94 -2.92 29.16
C GLU A 464 11.28 -3.63 29.38
N ASN A 465 12.37 -3.09 28.82
CA ASN A 465 13.71 -3.62 29.05
C ASN A 465 14.28 -3.21 30.41
N LEU A 466 14.03 -1.97 30.85
CA LEU A 466 14.48 -1.48 32.16
C LEU A 466 13.90 -2.32 33.31
N LYS A 467 12.64 -2.75 33.22
CA LYS A 467 12.01 -3.67 34.18
C LYS A 467 12.78 -4.98 34.34
N LYS A 468 13.28 -5.55 33.23
CA LYS A 468 14.05 -6.80 33.29
C LYS A 468 15.32 -6.61 34.11
N ILE A 469 15.98 -5.47 33.93
CA ILE A 469 17.21 -5.11 34.64
C ILE A 469 16.93 -4.78 36.12
N LEU A 470 15.84 -4.05 36.40
CA LEU A 470 15.43 -3.70 37.76
C LEU A 470 14.94 -4.90 38.58
N ASN A 471 14.38 -5.93 37.93
CA ASN A 471 13.89 -7.16 38.58
C ASN A 471 14.97 -8.27 38.66
N SER A 472 16.15 -8.05 38.07
CA SER A 472 17.27 -9.00 38.08
C SER A 472 18.34 -8.66 39.13
N ASN A 473 18.14 -7.54 39.86
CA ASN A 473 18.85 -7.15 41.08
C ASN A 473 17.88 -7.20 42.25
#